data_AF-A0A0C9WQS4-F1
#
_entry.id   AF-A0A0C9WQS4-F1
#
_cell.length_a   1.000
_cell.length_b   1.000
_cell.length_c   1.000
_cell.angle_alpha   90.00
_cell.angle_beta   90.00
_cell.angle_gamma   90.00
#
_symmetry.space_group_name_H-M   'P 1'
#
loop_
_entity.id
_entity.type
_entity.pdbx_description
1 polymer ?
#
loop_
_entity_poly.entity_id
_entity_poly.type
_entity_poly.pdbx_seq_one_letter_code
_entity_poly.pdbx_strand_id
1 'polypeptide(L)'
;QLRAIANTIKNSSTILLPQWLAKLEELQLKVRIMPHDVSTRWNSTFDMLDFAIAYRTALDDLTSNRDLNLRKYKLEDDEWAVAINLRDMLKACIL
;
A
#
# COMPACT_ATOMS: atom_id res chain seq x y z
N GLN A 1 1.37 8.69 3.59
CA GLN A 1 0.81 8.45 2.24
C GLN A 1 -0.02 7.15 2.10
N LEU A 2 0.40 6.03 2.71
CA LEU A 2 -0.17 4.69 2.47
C LEU A 2 -1.70 4.56 2.61
N ARG A 3 -2.29 5.16 3.65
CA ARG A 3 -3.76 5.17 3.81
C ARG A 3 -4.48 5.88 2.66
N ALA A 4 -3.90 6.97 2.17
CA ALA A 4 -4.51 7.74 1.10
C ALA A 4 -4.48 6.95 -0.21
N ILE A 5 -3.34 6.35 -0.57
CA ILE A 5 -3.25 5.52 -1.79
C ILE A 5 -4.14 4.27 -1.71
N ALA A 6 -4.23 3.60 -0.56
CA ALA A 6 -5.14 2.46 -0.38
C ALA A 6 -6.60 2.87 -0.69
N ASN A 7 -7.05 4.01 -0.16
CA ASN A 7 -8.38 4.54 -0.43
C ASN A 7 -8.54 4.97 -1.90
N THR A 8 -7.53 5.62 -2.49
CA THR A 8 -7.55 6.05 -3.89
C THR A 8 -7.66 4.88 -4.87
N ILE A 9 -6.88 3.81 -4.65
CA ILE A 9 -6.95 2.58 -5.46
C ILE A 9 -8.33 1.92 -5.27
N LYS A 10 -8.76 1.71 -4.02
CA LYS A 10 -10.03 1.04 -3.69
C LYS A 10 -11.25 1.77 -4.30
N ASN A 11 -11.24 3.10 -4.28
CA ASN A 11 -12.36 3.91 -4.75
C ASN A 11 -12.34 4.16 -6.27
N SER A 12 -11.26 3.84 -6.98
CA SER A 12 -11.16 3.95 -8.43
C SER A 12 -11.26 2.56 -9.08
N SER A 13 -12.49 2.06 -9.14
CA SER A 13 -12.80 0.71 -9.63
C SER A 13 -12.51 0.50 -11.12
N THR A 14 -12.45 1.57 -11.91
CA THR A 14 -12.34 1.51 -13.38
C THR A 14 -10.94 1.74 -13.92
N ILE A 15 -10.08 2.47 -13.20
CA ILE A 15 -8.76 2.87 -13.71
C ILE A 15 -7.67 2.33 -12.79
N LEU A 16 -7.63 2.76 -11.53
CA LEU A 16 -6.49 2.45 -10.67
C LEU A 16 -6.55 1.02 -10.12
N LEU A 17 -7.74 0.52 -9.75
CA LEU A 17 -7.87 -0.84 -9.26
C LEU A 17 -7.48 -1.88 -10.33
N PRO A 18 -7.98 -1.82 -11.59
CA PRO A 18 -7.54 -2.75 -12.62
C PRO A 18 -6.03 -2.68 -12.89
N GLN A 19 -5.45 -1.48 -12.93
CA GLN A 19 -4.02 -1.33 -13.14
C GLN A 19 -3.17 -1.85 -11.98
N TRP A 20 -3.63 -1.65 -10.74
CA TRP A 20 -3.02 -2.27 -9.57
C TRP A 20 -3.00 -3.79 -9.71
N LEU A 21 -4.15 -4.41 -10.01
CA LEU A 21 -4.25 -5.87 -10.14
C LEU A 21 -3.37 -6.39 -11.30
N ALA A 22 -3.38 -5.71 -12.45
CA ALA A 22 -2.51 -6.06 -13.58
C ALA A 22 -1.02 -5.97 -13.22
N LYS A 23 -0.62 -4.95 -12.45
CA LYS A 23 0.77 -4.81 -11.97
C LYS A 23 1.14 -5.93 -11.00
N LEU A 24 0.20 -6.39 -10.15
CA LEU A 24 0.45 -7.55 -9.30
C LEU A 24 0.68 -8.84 -10.10
N GLU A 25 -0.12 -9.05 -11.16
CA GLU A 25 0.05 -10.20 -12.05
C GLU A 25 1.39 -10.15 -12.80
N GLU A 26 1.77 -8.98 -13.31
CA GLU A 26 3.06 -8.75 -13.99
C GLU A 26 4.25 -9.07 -13.07
N LEU A 27 4.19 -8.65 -11.80
CA LEU A 27 5.21 -8.91 -10.80
C LEU A 27 5.10 -10.31 -10.17
N GLN A 28 4.19 -11.16 -10.65
CA GLN A 28 3.91 -12.49 -10.11
C GLN A 28 3.59 -12.50 -8.60
N LEU A 29 3.04 -11.39 -8.11
CA LEU A 29 2.57 -11.26 -6.73
C LEU A 29 1.16 -11.82 -6.60
N LYS A 30 0.80 -12.24 -5.38
CA LYS A 30 -0.57 -12.69 -5.11
C LYS A 30 -1.54 -11.52 -5.34
N VAL A 31 -2.47 -11.71 -6.26
CA VAL A 31 -3.49 -10.70 -6.57
C VAL A 31 -4.38 -10.45 -5.35
N ARG A 32 -4.27 -9.25 -4.77
CA ARG A 32 -5.04 -8.83 -3.59
C ARG A 32 -5.25 -7.31 -3.62
N ILE A 33 -6.40 -6.86 -3.14
CA ILE A 33 -6.64 -5.42 -2.92
C ILE A 33 -5.90 -4.99 -1.66
N MET A 34 -5.21 -3.85 -1.74
CA MET A 34 -4.54 -3.27 -0.58
C MET A 34 -5.53 -3.05 0.58
N PRO A 35 -5.27 -3.57 1.78
CA PRO A 35 -6.07 -3.26 2.95
C PRO A 35 -5.91 -1.78 3.30
N HIS A 36 -6.98 -1.19 3.83
CA HIS A 36 -6.99 0.20 4.29
C HIS A 36 -7.14 0.20 5.81
N ASP A 37 -6.53 1.21 6.42
CA ASP A 37 -6.67 1.53 7.83
C ASP A 37 -8.13 1.88 8.19
N VAL A 38 -8.67 1.26 9.24
CA VAL A 38 -10.06 1.38 9.69
C VAL A 38 -10.07 1.68 11.20
N SER A 39 -10.59 2.85 11.59
CA SER A 39 -10.54 3.34 12.97
C SER A 39 -11.14 2.41 14.02
N THR A 40 -12.13 1.59 13.64
CA THR A 40 -12.80 0.64 14.54
C THR A 40 -12.09 -0.72 14.64
N ARG A 41 -11.05 -0.97 13.84
CA ARG A 41 -10.29 -2.23 13.83
C ARG A 41 -8.88 -1.99 14.34
N TRP A 42 -8.58 -2.54 15.51
CA TRP A 42 -7.35 -2.27 16.26
C TRP A 42 -6.05 -2.64 15.51
N ASN A 43 -6.11 -3.64 14.62
CA ASN A 43 -4.93 -4.09 13.87
C ASN A 43 -4.89 -3.60 12.41
N SER A 44 -5.83 -2.75 11.99
CA SER A 44 -5.94 -2.36 10.57
C SER A 44 -4.75 -1.52 10.08
N THR A 45 -4.15 -0.70 10.94
CA THR A 45 -2.91 0.02 10.62
C THR A 45 -1.76 -0.96 10.39
N PHE A 46 -1.62 -1.98 11.25
CA PHE A 46 -0.60 -3.02 11.09
C PHE A 46 -0.81 -3.80 9.79
N ASP A 47 -2.04 -4.27 9.52
CA ASP A 47 -2.37 -5.02 8.30
C ASP A 47 -2.06 -4.21 7.03
N MET A 48 -2.33 -2.90 7.06
CA MET A 48 -2.00 -1.99 5.96
C MET A 48 -0.49 -1.84 5.76
N LEU A 49 0.27 -1.66 6.84
CA LEU A 49 1.73 -1.51 6.78
C LEU A 49 2.41 -2.79 6.32
N ASP A 50 2.04 -3.93 6.90
CA ASP A 50 2.62 -5.23 6.56
C ASP A 50 2.38 -5.56 5.08
N PHE A 51 1.17 -5.31 4.59
CA PHE A 51 0.85 -5.43 3.17
C PHE A 51 1.65 -4.43 2.32
N ALA A 52 1.68 -3.15 2.68
CA ALA A 52 2.38 -2.14 1.89
C ALA A 52 3.87 -2.46 1.72
N ILE A 53 4.52 -2.93 2.79
CA ILE A 53 5.94 -3.31 2.77
C ILE A 53 6.15 -4.53 1.88
N ALA A 54 5.30 -5.56 2.01
CA ALA A 54 5.40 -6.77 1.17
C ALA A 54 5.15 -6.50 -0.32
N TYR A 55 4.40 -5.44 -0.65
CA TYR A 55 4.05 -5.06 -2.02
C TYR A 55 4.72 -3.75 -2.46
N ARG A 56 5.83 -3.36 -1.80
CA ARG A 56 6.53 -2.10 -2.04
C ARG A 56 6.86 -1.88 -3.52
N THR A 57 7.44 -2.88 -4.19
CA THR A 57 7.80 -2.78 -5.62
C THR A 57 6.60 -2.41 -6.49
N ALA A 58 5.44 -3.01 -6.27
CA ALA A 58 4.23 -2.69 -7.02
C ALA A 58 3.74 -1.26 -6.74
N LEU A 59 3.86 -0.79 -5.49
CA LEU A 59 3.48 0.57 -5.09
C LEU A 59 4.44 1.62 -5.67
N ASP A 60 5.74 1.35 -5.65
CA ASP A 60 6.77 2.23 -6.21
C ASP A 60 6.58 2.37 -7.74
N ASP A 61 6.30 1.26 -8.45
CA ASP A 61 5.97 1.28 -9.88
C ASP A 61 4.69 2.06 -10.18
N LEU A 62 3.61 1.78 -9.43
CA LEU A 62 2.31 2.41 -9.64
C LEU A 62 2.37 3.92 -9.38
N THR A 63 3.08 4.35 -8.34
CA THR A 63 3.24 5.77 -8.00
C THR A 63 4.23 6.51 -8.91
N SER A 64 5.13 5.77 -9.57
CA SER A 64 6.04 6.32 -10.58
C SER A 64 5.38 6.52 -11.94
N ASN A 65 4.23 5.88 -12.19
CA ASN A 65 3.45 6.08 -13.42
C ASN A 65 2.84 7.50 -13.47
N ARG A 66 3.25 8.28 -14.47
CA ARG A 66 2.85 9.69 -14.64
C ARG A 66 1.38 9.84 -15.02
N ASP A 67 0.79 8.85 -15.70
CA ASP A 67 -0.57 8.92 -16.21
C ASP A 67 -1.63 8.75 -15.10
N LEU A 68 -1.21 8.23 -13.93
CA LEU A 68 -2.13 7.88 -12.84
C LEU A 68 -2.28 8.97 -11.78
N ASN A 69 -1.49 10.04 -11.87
CA ASN A 69 -1.49 11.13 -10.89
C ASN A 69 -1.32 10.64 -9.43
N LEU A 70 -0.60 9.52 -9.25
CA LEU A 70 -0.33 8.91 -7.94
C LEU A 70 1.03 9.32 -7.34
N ARG A 71 1.84 10.08 -8.07
CA ARG A 71 3.17 10.52 -7.64
C ARG A 71 3.17 11.29 -6.31
N LYS A 72 2.09 12.01 -6.01
CA LYS A 72 1.87 12.68 -4.71
C LYS A 72 1.80 11.73 -3.51
N TYR A 73 1.60 10.44 -3.76
CA TYR A 73 1.58 9.39 -2.73
C TYR A 73 2.84 8.53 -2.73
N LYS A 74 3.84 8.85 -3.55
CA LYS A 74 5.13 8.16 -3.51
C LYS A 74 5.74 8.32 -2.12
N LEU A 75 6.31 7.24 -1.60
CA LEU A 75 7.14 7.27 -0.40
C LEU A 75 8.61 7.31 -0.83
N GLU A 76 9.40 8.13 -0.17
CA GLU A 76 10.85 8.08 -0.27
C GLU A 76 11.44 7.01 0.66
N ASP A 77 12.72 6.70 0.52
CA ASP A 77 13.37 5.58 1.23
C ASP A 77 13.34 5.73 2.76
N ASP A 78 13.46 6.97 3.25
CA ASP A 78 13.36 7.31 4.66
C ASP A 78 11.94 7.14 5.20
N GLU A 79 10.92 7.52 4.42
CA GLU A 79 9.52 7.27 4.76
C GLU A 79 9.19 5.77 4.80
N TRP A 80 9.78 4.98 3.89
CA TRP A 80 9.70 3.53 3.92
C TRP A 80 10.37 2.95 5.18
N ALA A 81 11.52 3.49 5.59
CA ALA A 81 12.19 3.06 6.82
C ALA A 81 11.32 3.34 8.06
N VAL A 82 10.65 4.49 8.11
CA VAL A 82 9.68 4.82 9.17
C VAL A 82 8.50 3.84 9.16
N ALA A 83 7.96 3.50 7.98
CA ALA A 83 6.86 2.54 7.87
C ALA A 83 7.24 1.15 8.38
N ILE A 84 8.47 0.70 8.08
CA ILE A 84 9.02 -0.58 8.57
C ILE A 84 9.15 -0.57 10.09
N ASN A 85 9.77 0.48 10.66
CA ASN A 85 9.92 0.62 12.10
C ASN A 85 8.56 0.59 12.82
N LEU A 86 7.57 1.32 12.29
CA LEU A 86 6.22 1.33 12.86
C LEU A 86 5.55 -0.05 12.76
N ARG A 87 5.68 -0.74 11.63
CA ARG A 87 5.18 -2.11 11.46
C ARG A 87 5.78 -3.04 12.50
N ASP A 88 7.09 -2.98 12.71
CA ASP A 88 7.80 -3.86 13.63
C ASP A 88 7.42 -3.58 15.09
N MET A 89 7.24 -2.30 15.48
CA MET A 89 6.71 -1.94 16.80
C MET A 89 5.29 -2.46 17.02
N LEU A 90 4.40 -2.30 16.03
CA LEU A 90 3.03 -2.80 16.13
C LEU A 90 2.98 -4.32 16.18
N LYS A 91 3.87 -5.01 15.46
CA LYS A 91 3.99 -6.47 15.50
C LYS A 91 4.30 -6.98 16.90
N ALA A 92 5.17 -6.28 17.65
CA ALA A 92 5.51 -6.66 19.01
C ALA A 92 4.34 -6.48 20.02
N CYS A 93 3.37 -5.62 19.69
CA CYS A 93 2.18 -5.38 20.52
C CYS A 93 1.03 -6.38 20.24
N ILE A 94 1.03 -7.04 19.08
CA ILE A 94 0.05 -8.05 18.69
C ILE A 94 0.57 -9.41 19.17
N LEU A 95 0.35 -9.70 20.46
CA LEU A 95 0.65 -10.99 21.11
C LEU A 95 -0.15 -12.15 20.50
#